data_AF-A0A3B3UX68-F1
#
_entry.id   AF-A0A3B3UX68-F1
#
_cell.length_a   1.000
_cell.length_b   1.000
_cell.length_c   1.000
_cell.angle_alpha   90.00
_cell.angle_beta   90.00
_cell.angle_gamma   90.00
#
_symmetry.space_group_name_H-M   'P 1'
#
loop_
_entity.id
_entity.type
_entity.pdbx_description
1 polymer ?
#
loop_
_entity_poly.entity_id
_entity_poly.type
_entity_poly.pdbx_seq_one_letter_code
_entity_poly.pdbx_strand_id
1 'polypeptide(L)'
;SFQKLEDESSPRDKAATIIQRTWRRYVVQVFRHVQKMISQCYQQDPRSLLRTVNPREAELLDPAAGVFIRFRLGGVNFPPQVYYKIFTYRPIVDICASSPKDYNHLFRMRYLTEKRDPTLNSTDRTGWYRRVENNNWRLFCYNFVVKKIDFNPSKMQRKEDVRRWRKRRKIEWLRRMYQEGREETLEEQSDQSDLLTVARKSAKDMMSSIEDKGEDEILDWELDELLAWTSSLNFEEYMEEWQQLACSHTSEISKG
;
A
#
# COMPACT_ATOMS: atom_id res chain seq x y z
N SER A 1 4.73 24.04 -53.99
CA SER A 1 5.56 22.84 -53.75
C SER A 1 5.77 22.66 -52.27
N PHE A 2 5.19 21.61 -51.69
CA PHE A 2 5.45 21.21 -50.31
C PHE A 2 6.88 20.65 -50.24
N GLN A 3 7.81 21.42 -49.68
CA GLN A 3 9.14 20.94 -49.36
C GLN A 3 9.02 19.83 -48.32
N LYS A 4 9.41 18.60 -48.70
CA LYS A 4 9.73 17.53 -47.76
C LYS A 4 10.89 18.05 -46.90
N LEU A 5 10.62 18.35 -45.63
CA LEU A 5 11.67 18.42 -44.62
C LEU A 5 12.30 17.03 -44.56
N GLU A 6 13.51 16.91 -45.10
CA GLU A 6 14.31 15.70 -44.96
C GLU A 6 14.64 15.53 -43.48
N ASP A 7 14.14 14.44 -42.91
CA ASP A 7 14.38 14.04 -41.53
C ASP A 7 15.85 13.60 -41.39
N GLU A 8 16.73 14.59 -41.12
CA GLU A 8 18.14 14.44 -40.72
C GLU A 8 18.29 13.77 -39.34
N SER A 9 17.47 12.77 -39.05
CA SER A 9 17.65 11.90 -37.90
C SER A 9 18.85 10.98 -38.16
N SER A 10 19.83 11.03 -37.26
CA SER A 10 21.04 10.20 -37.30
C SER A 10 20.66 8.71 -37.40
N PRO A 11 21.46 7.85 -38.08
CA PRO A 11 21.21 6.41 -38.10
C PRO A 11 21.03 5.80 -36.71
N ARG A 12 21.70 6.37 -35.69
CA ARG A 12 21.54 5.99 -34.28
C ARG A 12 20.15 6.34 -33.74
N ASP A 13 19.63 7.53 -34.06
CA ASP A 13 18.31 7.98 -33.62
C ASP A 13 17.19 7.16 -34.27
N LYS A 14 17.38 6.79 -35.55
CA LYS A 14 16.48 5.88 -36.27
C LYS A 14 16.46 4.49 -35.62
N ALA A 15 17.63 3.94 -35.28
CA ALA A 15 17.73 2.66 -34.57
C ALA A 15 17.11 2.74 -33.16
N ALA A 16 17.42 3.80 -32.40
CA ALA A 16 16.86 4.03 -31.07
C ALA A 16 15.32 4.13 -31.13
N THR A 17 14.77 4.83 -32.11
CA THR A 17 13.32 4.94 -32.33
C THR A 17 12.68 3.58 -32.60
N ILE A 18 13.31 2.73 -33.40
CA ILE A 18 12.82 1.36 -33.68
C ILE A 18 12.84 0.53 -32.40
N ILE A 19 13.92 0.57 -31.63
CA ILE A 19 14.05 -0.15 -30.35
C ILE A 19 12.99 0.35 -29.35
N GLN A 20 12.83 1.66 -29.19
CA GLN A 20 11.82 2.24 -28.30
C GLN A 20 10.40 1.87 -28.73
N ARG A 21 10.08 1.92 -30.02
CA ARG A 21 8.75 1.54 -30.54
C ARG A 21 8.46 0.06 -30.33
N THR A 22 9.43 -0.81 -30.59
CA THR A 22 9.28 -2.26 -30.38
C THR A 22 9.14 -2.59 -28.89
N TRP A 23 9.94 -1.97 -28.02
CA TRP A 23 9.82 -2.11 -26.57
C TRP A 23 8.46 -1.63 -26.06
N ARG A 24 8.00 -0.43 -26.45
CA ARG A 24 6.67 0.09 -26.05
C ARG A 24 5.54 -0.84 -26.49
N ARG A 25 5.61 -1.40 -27.70
CA ARG A 25 4.63 -2.39 -28.20
C ARG A 25 4.63 -3.64 -27.33
N TYR A 26 5.81 -4.18 -27.02
CA TYR A 26 5.96 -5.34 -26.14
C TYR A 26 5.37 -5.08 -24.74
N VAL A 27 5.69 -3.94 -24.13
CA VAL A 27 5.17 -3.54 -22.81
C VAL A 27 3.64 -3.49 -22.81
N VAL A 28 3.04 -2.86 -23.83
CA VAL A 28 1.57 -2.79 -23.98
C VAL A 28 0.97 -4.19 -24.18
N GLN A 29 1.61 -5.06 -24.95
CA GLN A 29 1.11 -6.43 -25.17
C GLN A 29 1.10 -7.25 -23.87
N VAL A 30 2.19 -7.21 -23.11
CA VAL A 30 2.28 -7.86 -21.80
C VAL A 30 1.20 -7.33 -20.86
N PHE A 31 1.03 -6.01 -20.79
CA PHE A 31 0.01 -5.41 -19.95
C PHE A 31 -1.40 -5.88 -20.35
N ARG A 32 -1.73 -5.88 -21.64
CA ARG A 32 -3.03 -6.39 -22.15
C ARG A 32 -3.23 -7.86 -21.82
N HIS A 33 -2.18 -8.67 -21.89
CA HIS A 33 -2.25 -10.07 -21.51
C HIS A 33 -2.58 -10.25 -20.02
N VAL A 34 -1.85 -9.54 -19.14
CA VAL A 34 -2.09 -9.56 -17.70
C VAL A 34 -3.48 -9.04 -17.36
N GLN A 35 -3.91 -7.94 -17.98
CA GLN A 35 -5.25 -7.38 -17.82
C GLN A 35 -6.32 -8.40 -18.21
N LYS A 36 -6.17 -9.07 -19.36
CA LYS A 36 -7.10 -10.12 -19.81
C LYS A 36 -7.18 -11.28 -18.82
N MET A 37 -6.03 -11.74 -18.32
CA MET A 37 -5.97 -12.79 -17.30
C MET A 37 -6.72 -12.37 -16.02
N ILE A 38 -6.49 -11.15 -15.53
CA ILE A 38 -7.19 -10.61 -14.36
C ILE A 38 -8.70 -10.49 -14.61
N SER A 39 -9.11 -10.01 -15.78
CA SER A 39 -10.52 -9.93 -16.16
C SER A 39 -11.20 -11.30 -16.17
N GLN A 40 -10.50 -12.34 -16.60
CA GLN A 40 -11.01 -13.72 -16.53
C GLN A 40 -11.14 -14.20 -15.08
N CYS A 41 -10.18 -13.87 -14.20
CA CYS A 41 -10.27 -14.19 -12.79
C CYS A 41 -11.51 -13.55 -12.12
N TYR A 42 -11.87 -12.32 -12.49
CA TYR A 42 -13.08 -11.65 -11.97
C TYR A 42 -14.39 -12.31 -12.42
N GLN A 43 -14.39 -13.09 -13.50
CA GLN A 43 -15.56 -13.85 -13.96
C GLN A 43 -15.74 -15.18 -13.22
N GLN A 44 -14.71 -15.63 -12.50
CA GLN A 44 -14.74 -16.87 -11.75
C GLN A 44 -15.22 -16.65 -10.31
N ASP A 45 -15.83 -17.69 -9.75
CA ASP A 45 -16.12 -17.73 -8.32
C ASP A 45 -14.80 -17.71 -7.51
N PRO A 46 -14.67 -16.85 -6.48
CA PRO A 46 -13.46 -16.72 -5.67
C PRO A 46 -12.93 -18.03 -5.07
N ARG A 47 -13.82 -18.94 -4.65
CA ARG A 47 -13.42 -20.25 -4.12
C ARG A 47 -12.81 -21.13 -5.20
N SER A 48 -13.42 -21.14 -6.39
CA SER A 48 -12.92 -21.87 -7.55
C SER A 48 -11.57 -21.35 -8.03
N LEU A 49 -11.42 -20.02 -8.07
CA LEU A 49 -10.17 -19.33 -8.40
C LEU A 49 -9.06 -19.70 -7.40
N LEU A 50 -9.30 -19.57 -6.09
CA LEU A 50 -8.30 -19.91 -5.07
C LEU A 50 -7.97 -21.39 -5.05
N ARG A 51 -8.87 -22.30 -5.44
CA ARG A 51 -8.56 -23.73 -5.51
C ARG A 51 -7.35 -24.02 -6.40
N THR A 52 -7.16 -23.20 -7.44
CA THR A 52 -6.03 -23.31 -8.38
C THR A 52 -4.75 -22.67 -7.85
N VAL A 53 -4.88 -21.61 -7.04
CA VAL A 53 -3.76 -20.79 -6.55
C VAL A 53 -3.29 -21.21 -5.16
N ASN A 54 -4.22 -21.28 -4.21
CA ASN A 54 -4.01 -21.67 -2.82
C ASN A 54 -5.22 -22.49 -2.30
N PRO A 55 -5.19 -23.83 -2.42
CA PRO A 55 -6.33 -24.67 -2.06
C PRO A 55 -6.67 -24.62 -0.57
N ARG A 56 -5.67 -24.42 0.31
CA ARG A 56 -5.90 -24.32 1.76
C ARG A 56 -6.74 -23.10 2.13
N GLU A 57 -6.53 -21.98 1.45
CA GLU A 57 -7.34 -20.78 1.67
C GLU A 57 -8.73 -20.93 1.06
N ALA A 58 -8.85 -21.61 -0.08
CA ALA A 58 -10.14 -21.90 -0.70
C ALA A 58 -11.06 -22.72 0.23
N GLU A 59 -10.49 -23.66 1.00
CA GLU A 59 -11.24 -24.46 1.98
C GLU A 59 -11.80 -23.61 3.14
N LEU A 60 -11.06 -22.58 3.55
CA LEU A 60 -11.46 -21.68 4.64
C LEU A 60 -12.49 -20.63 4.22
N LEU A 61 -12.79 -20.49 2.92
CA LEU A 61 -13.78 -19.52 2.46
C LEU A 61 -15.20 -19.96 2.79
N ASP A 62 -15.88 -19.15 3.61
CA ASP A 62 -17.30 -19.26 3.90
C ASP A 62 -18.14 -18.59 2.79
N PRO A 63 -19.04 -19.34 2.09
CA PRO A 63 -19.96 -18.74 1.12
C PRO A 63 -20.84 -17.65 1.71
N ALA A 64 -21.18 -17.74 3.00
CA ALA A 64 -21.99 -16.74 3.67
C ALA A 64 -21.24 -15.44 3.97
N ALA A 65 -19.91 -15.40 3.86
CA ALA A 65 -19.13 -14.17 4.01
C ALA A 65 -19.25 -13.22 2.80
N GLY A 66 -19.75 -13.72 1.64
CA GLY A 66 -19.77 -12.95 0.40
C GLY A 66 -18.35 -12.53 0.00
N VAL A 67 -17.48 -13.50 -0.22
CA VAL A 67 -16.05 -13.25 -0.48
C VAL A 67 -15.87 -12.70 -1.90
N PHE A 68 -14.92 -11.79 -2.08
CA PHE A 68 -14.40 -11.39 -3.38
C PHE A 68 -12.89 -11.17 -3.32
N ILE A 69 -12.22 -11.27 -4.47
CA ILE A 69 -10.76 -11.14 -4.57
C ILE A 69 -10.46 -9.93 -5.42
N ARG A 70 -9.53 -9.08 -4.99
CA ARG A 70 -8.98 -8.00 -5.82
C ARG A 70 -7.55 -8.31 -6.18
N PHE A 71 -7.17 -7.82 -7.35
CA PHE A 71 -5.82 -7.96 -7.89
C PHE A 71 -5.08 -6.63 -7.93
N ARG A 72 -3.76 -6.69 -7.76
CA ARG A 72 -2.85 -5.56 -7.88
C ARG A 72 -1.64 -5.97 -8.71
N LEU A 73 -1.17 -5.06 -9.55
CA LEU A 73 0.13 -5.18 -10.21
C LEU A 73 1.21 -4.55 -9.32
N GLY A 74 2.33 -5.23 -9.19
CA GLY A 74 3.48 -4.75 -8.41
C GLY A 74 4.77 -5.44 -8.80
N GLY A 75 5.78 -5.34 -7.94
CA GLY A 75 7.13 -5.81 -8.21
C GLY A 75 8.04 -4.69 -8.71
N VAL A 76 9.35 -4.92 -8.56
CA VAL A 76 10.39 -3.95 -8.93
C VAL A 76 10.87 -4.10 -10.38
N ASN A 77 10.58 -5.24 -11.00
CA ASN A 77 11.02 -5.58 -12.35
C ASN A 77 9.82 -5.72 -13.29
N PHE A 78 10.03 -5.40 -14.56
CA PHE A 78 9.08 -5.72 -15.63
C PHE A 78 9.34 -7.16 -16.15
N PRO A 79 8.32 -7.98 -16.43
CA PRO A 79 6.87 -7.72 -16.35
C PRO A 79 6.34 -7.64 -14.91
N PRO A 80 5.24 -6.91 -14.67
CA PRO A 80 4.70 -6.75 -13.32
C PRO A 80 4.21 -8.09 -12.77
N GLN A 81 4.44 -8.27 -11.47
CA GLN A 81 3.91 -9.38 -10.69
C GLN A 81 2.46 -9.11 -10.30
N VAL A 82 1.63 -10.15 -10.35
CA VAL A 82 0.22 -10.07 -9.94
C VAL A 82 0.10 -10.50 -8.49
N TYR A 83 -0.49 -9.63 -7.68
CA TYR A 83 -0.84 -9.90 -6.29
C TYR A 83 -2.35 -9.96 -6.13
N TYR A 84 -2.82 -10.69 -5.13
CA TYR A 84 -4.22 -10.77 -4.75
C TYR A 84 -4.43 -10.52 -3.25
N LYS A 85 -5.64 -10.07 -2.91
CA LYS A 85 -6.12 -9.98 -1.54
C LYS A 85 -7.60 -10.34 -1.46
N ILE A 86 -7.96 -11.04 -0.40
CA ILE A 86 -9.32 -11.53 -0.15
C ILE A 86 -10.08 -10.48 0.67
N PHE A 87 -11.29 -10.18 0.23
CA PHE A 87 -12.20 -9.22 0.84
C PHE A 87 -13.59 -9.84 1.00
N THR A 88 -14.44 -9.18 1.77
CA THR A 88 -15.79 -9.65 2.07
C THR A 88 -16.80 -8.53 1.85
N TYR A 89 -17.91 -8.85 1.20
CA TYR A 89 -19.06 -7.97 1.03
C TYR A 89 -19.88 -7.88 2.32
N ARG A 90 -19.94 -8.97 3.08
CA ARG A 90 -20.68 -8.98 4.34
C ARG A 90 -19.76 -8.57 5.49
N PRO A 91 -20.30 -7.85 6.48
CA PRO A 91 -19.51 -7.43 7.63
C PRO A 91 -19.10 -8.65 8.46
N ILE A 92 -17.81 -8.75 8.77
CA ILE A 92 -17.25 -9.81 9.59
C ILE A 92 -16.55 -9.15 10.77
N VAL A 93 -16.83 -9.66 11.96
CA VAL A 93 -16.18 -9.21 13.19
C VAL A 93 -15.14 -10.23 13.60
N ASP A 94 -13.91 -9.78 13.70
CA ASP A 94 -12.83 -10.56 14.27
C ASP A 94 -12.83 -10.41 15.80
N ILE A 95 -13.35 -11.43 16.48
CA ILE A 95 -13.45 -11.49 17.94
C ILE A 95 -12.05 -11.49 18.58
N CYS A 96 -11.07 -12.12 17.92
CA CYS A 96 -9.73 -12.28 18.46
C CYS A 96 -8.87 -11.02 18.28
N ALA A 97 -9.29 -10.06 17.47
CA ALA A 97 -8.61 -8.77 17.32
C ALA A 97 -8.70 -7.86 18.56
N SER A 98 -9.76 -8.00 19.36
CA SER A 98 -10.04 -7.11 20.50
C SER A 98 -9.98 -7.80 21.86
N SER A 99 -9.77 -9.12 21.89
CA SER A 99 -9.73 -9.90 23.13
C SER A 99 -8.52 -10.86 23.16
N PRO A 100 -7.29 -10.34 23.32
CA PRO A 100 -6.15 -11.21 23.54
C PRO A 100 -6.30 -11.85 24.92
N LYS A 101 -6.83 -13.06 24.95
CA LYS A 101 -7.01 -13.85 26.17
C LYS A 101 -6.26 -15.15 26.01
N ASP A 102 -5.88 -15.71 27.15
CA ASP A 102 -5.44 -17.09 27.21
C ASP A 102 -6.68 -18.00 27.13
N TYR A 103 -6.99 -18.48 25.93
CA TYR A 103 -8.14 -19.35 25.67
C TYR A 103 -7.87 -20.81 26.08
N ASN A 104 -6.64 -21.18 26.40
CA ASN A 104 -6.28 -22.55 26.75
C ASN A 104 -6.53 -22.87 28.23
N HIS A 105 -6.62 -21.85 29.09
CA HIS A 105 -6.85 -22.03 30.53
C HIS A 105 -8.31 -21.74 30.93
N LEU A 106 -9.18 -22.74 30.72
CA LEU A 106 -10.62 -22.69 31.06
C LEU A 106 -10.90 -22.41 32.56
N PHE A 107 -9.97 -22.71 33.46
CA PHE A 107 -10.16 -22.58 34.92
C PHE A 107 -10.23 -21.14 35.45
N ARG A 108 -9.84 -20.12 34.65
CA ARG A 108 -9.93 -18.71 35.08
C ARG A 108 -11.32 -18.09 34.90
N MET A 109 -12.31 -18.81 34.38
CA MET A 109 -13.69 -18.30 34.23
C MET A 109 -14.47 -18.25 35.55
N ARG A 110 -13.88 -18.69 36.68
CA ARG A 110 -14.49 -18.53 38.03
C ARG A 110 -14.52 -17.06 38.51
N TYR A 111 -13.74 -16.17 37.88
CA TYR A 111 -13.59 -14.76 38.29
C TYR A 111 -14.56 -13.78 37.62
N LEU A 112 -15.51 -14.23 36.79
CA LEU A 112 -16.54 -13.33 36.24
C LEU A 112 -17.62 -12.97 37.28
N THR A 113 -17.68 -13.68 38.41
CA THR A 113 -18.64 -13.47 39.51
C THR A 113 -18.03 -12.81 40.75
N GLU A 114 -16.70 -12.77 40.88
CA GLU A 114 -16.02 -12.15 42.03
C GLU A 114 -15.47 -10.77 41.68
N LYS A 115 -15.69 -9.81 42.58
CA LYS A 115 -15.22 -8.42 42.46
C LYS A 115 -13.75 -8.41 42.02
N ARG A 116 -13.45 -7.74 40.91
CA ARG A 116 -12.07 -7.55 40.42
C ARG A 116 -11.17 -7.11 41.57
N ASP A 117 -10.19 -7.95 41.91
CA ASP A 117 -9.15 -7.59 42.85
C ASP A 117 -8.25 -6.52 42.20
N PRO A 118 -8.21 -5.28 42.73
CA PRO A 118 -7.47 -4.18 42.12
C PRO A 118 -5.95 -4.35 42.16
N THR A 119 -5.44 -5.37 42.86
CA THR A 119 -4.00 -5.69 42.93
C THR A 119 -3.52 -6.61 41.80
N LEU A 120 -4.43 -7.25 41.06
CA LEU A 120 -4.14 -8.11 39.91
C LEU A 120 -3.89 -7.27 38.63
N ASN A 121 -3.01 -6.28 38.72
CA ASN A 121 -2.38 -5.63 37.56
C ASN A 121 -1.32 -6.56 36.97
N SER A 122 -1.72 -7.77 36.59
CA SER A 122 -0.82 -8.73 35.97
C SER A 122 -0.48 -8.25 34.56
N THR A 123 0.68 -7.60 34.44
CA THR A 123 1.39 -7.34 33.19
C THR A 123 1.88 -8.63 32.52
N ASP A 124 1.68 -9.78 33.17
CA ASP A 124 2.04 -11.09 32.63
C ASP A 124 1.06 -11.53 31.55
N ARG A 125 1.48 -11.33 30.30
CA ARG A 125 0.76 -11.74 29.09
C ARG A 125 1.22 -13.11 28.59
N THR A 126 1.96 -13.87 29.39
CA THR A 126 2.34 -15.24 29.02
C THR A 126 1.08 -16.09 28.79
N GLY A 127 1.09 -16.89 27.73
CA GLY A 127 -0.05 -17.72 27.32
C GLY A 127 -1.20 -16.99 26.61
N TRP A 128 -1.19 -15.65 26.52
CA TRP A 128 -2.23 -14.93 25.77
C TRP A 128 -2.19 -15.31 24.29
N TYR A 129 -3.36 -15.40 23.67
CA TYR A 129 -3.50 -15.55 22.23
C TYR A 129 -2.65 -14.50 21.51
N ARG A 130 -1.63 -14.98 20.77
CA ARG A 130 -0.75 -14.16 19.97
C ARG A 130 -1.14 -14.28 18.52
N ARG A 131 -1.52 -13.14 17.93
CA ARG A 131 -1.83 -13.06 16.52
C ARG A 131 -0.62 -12.56 15.74
N VAL A 132 -0.40 -13.18 14.59
CA VAL A 132 0.49 -12.69 13.55
C VAL A 132 -0.36 -12.24 12.37
N GLU A 133 -0.15 -11.02 11.89
CA GLU A 133 -0.87 -10.47 10.75
C GLU A 133 -0.27 -11.04 9.45
N ASN A 134 -1.11 -11.70 8.67
CA ASN A 134 -0.77 -12.24 7.34
C ASN A 134 -1.71 -11.67 6.25
N ASN A 135 -2.17 -10.42 6.43
CA ASN A 135 -3.15 -9.76 5.57
C ASN A 135 -2.50 -8.82 4.52
N ASN A 136 -1.25 -9.11 4.16
CA ASN A 136 -0.56 -8.43 3.07
C ASN A 136 -1.07 -8.93 1.71
N TRP A 137 -0.83 -8.15 0.67
CA TRP A 137 -1.04 -8.58 -0.71
C TRP A 137 -0.19 -9.83 -1.00
N ARG A 138 -0.82 -10.91 -1.46
CA ARG A 138 -0.20 -12.22 -1.71
C ARG A 138 0.14 -12.37 -3.18
N LEU A 139 1.29 -12.93 -3.52
CA LEU A 139 1.65 -13.17 -4.91
C LEU A 139 0.75 -14.26 -5.51
N PHE A 140 0.26 -14.06 -6.73
CA PHE A 140 -0.63 -14.98 -7.44
C PHE A 140 0.10 -16.27 -7.91
N CYS A 141 1.43 -16.31 -7.88
CA CYS A 141 2.26 -17.48 -8.20
C CYS A 141 3.25 -17.83 -7.06
N TYR A 142 3.70 -19.09 -7.07
CA TYR A 142 4.25 -19.95 -5.99
C TYR A 142 5.06 -19.32 -4.82
N ASN A 143 4.87 -19.93 -3.64
CA ASN A 143 5.64 -19.92 -2.38
C ASN A 143 6.48 -18.67 -2.06
N PHE A 144 5.82 -17.62 -1.59
CA PHE A 144 6.49 -16.56 -0.85
C PHE A 144 6.35 -16.76 0.67
N VAL A 145 7.47 -16.60 1.37
CA VAL A 145 7.47 -16.44 2.82
C VAL A 145 6.91 -15.06 3.13
N VAL A 146 5.67 -15.00 3.60
CA VAL A 146 5.07 -13.72 4.00
C VAL A 146 5.76 -13.27 5.29
N LYS A 147 6.26 -12.02 5.30
CA LYS A 147 6.78 -11.40 6.51
C LYS A 147 5.67 -11.36 7.55
N LYS A 148 5.90 -12.05 8.65
CA LYS A 148 5.03 -12.06 9.83
C LYS A 148 5.12 -10.69 10.49
N ILE A 149 4.01 -9.97 10.54
CA ILE A 149 3.92 -8.69 11.24
C ILE A 149 3.19 -8.94 12.56
N ASP A 150 3.74 -8.46 13.66
CA ASP A 150 3.09 -8.60 14.96
C ASP A 150 1.80 -7.76 15.01
N PHE A 151 0.72 -8.37 15.50
CA PHE A 151 -0.55 -7.70 15.63
C PHE A 151 -0.71 -7.09 17.02
N ASN A 152 -0.85 -5.76 17.09
CA ASN A 152 -1.13 -5.08 18.36
C ASN A 152 -2.64 -5.14 18.69
N PRO A 153 -3.04 -5.67 19.87
CA PRO A 153 -4.45 -5.74 20.24
C PRO A 153 -5.13 -4.38 20.37
N SER A 154 -4.40 -3.34 20.80
CA SER A 154 -4.97 -2.00 20.98
C SER A 154 -5.30 -1.37 19.62
N LYS A 155 -6.60 -1.10 19.38
CA LYS A 155 -7.07 -0.40 18.17
C LYS A 155 -6.50 1.02 18.08
N MET A 156 -6.36 1.71 19.21
CA MET A 156 -5.78 3.06 19.27
C MET A 156 -4.31 3.03 18.85
N GLN A 157 -3.53 2.10 19.42
CA GLN A 157 -2.13 1.93 19.06
C GLN A 157 -1.97 1.62 17.56
N ARG A 158 -2.80 0.72 17.02
CA ARG A 158 -2.77 0.42 15.58
C ARG A 158 -3.09 1.64 14.70
N LYS A 159 -4.03 2.49 15.11
CA LYS A 159 -4.32 3.75 14.39
C LYS A 159 -3.12 4.70 14.41
N GLU A 160 -2.44 4.81 15.54
CA GLU A 160 -1.21 5.60 15.68
C GLU A 160 -0.04 5.03 14.87
N ASP A 161 0.14 3.71 14.88
CA ASP A 161 1.15 3.02 14.07
C ASP A 161 0.94 3.30 12.57
N VAL A 162 -0.32 3.26 12.10
CA VAL A 162 -0.67 3.62 10.71
C VAL A 162 -0.37 5.08 10.41
N ARG A 163 -0.69 6.01 11.33
CA ARG A 163 -0.37 7.44 11.16
C ARG A 163 1.13 7.67 11.05
N ARG A 164 1.91 7.12 11.98
CA ARG A 164 3.39 7.19 11.96
C ARG A 164 3.98 6.59 10.68
N TRP A 165 3.44 5.46 10.22
CA TRP A 165 3.85 4.86 8.95
C TRP A 165 3.56 5.76 7.75
N ARG A 166 2.37 6.39 7.68
CA ARG A 166 2.00 7.33 6.60
C ARG A 166 2.94 8.53 6.57
N LYS A 167 3.19 9.16 7.74
CA LYS A 167 4.13 10.28 7.87
C LYS A 167 5.52 9.92 7.36
N ARG A 168 6.06 8.77 7.77
CA ARG A 168 7.36 8.27 7.29
C ARG A 168 7.40 8.08 5.77
N ARG A 169 6.32 7.55 5.18
CA ARG A 169 6.23 7.38 3.72
C ARG A 169 6.19 8.71 2.97
N LYS A 170 5.43 9.69 3.49
CA LYS A 170 5.40 11.07 2.97
C LYS A 170 6.80 11.70 3.01
N ILE A 171 7.52 11.54 4.11
CA ILE A 171 8.92 11.99 4.24
C ILE A 171 9.83 11.28 3.21
N GLU A 172 9.79 9.94 3.14
CA GLU A 172 10.63 9.19 2.18
C GLU A 172 10.36 9.59 0.73
N TRP A 173 9.09 9.86 0.39
CA TRP A 173 8.72 10.36 -0.93
C TRP A 173 9.35 11.73 -1.22
N LEU A 174 9.25 12.69 -0.28
CA LEU A 174 9.91 13.98 -0.43
C LEU A 174 11.43 13.85 -0.52
N ARG A 175 12.05 12.97 0.27
CA ARG A 175 13.50 12.71 0.18
C ARG A 175 13.90 12.31 -1.24
N ARG A 176 13.14 11.40 -1.86
CA ARG A 176 13.40 10.94 -3.24
C ARG A 176 13.18 12.04 -4.27
N MET A 177 12.04 12.73 -4.21
CA MET A 177 11.76 13.86 -5.11
C MET A 177 12.87 14.92 -5.07
N TYR A 178 13.37 15.23 -3.87
CA TYR A 178 14.46 16.17 -3.70
C TYR A 178 15.80 15.65 -4.24
N GLN A 179 16.12 14.37 -4.04
CA GLN A 179 17.34 13.74 -4.58
C GLN A 179 17.31 13.67 -6.10
N GLU A 180 16.21 13.23 -6.70
CA GLU A 180 16.04 13.09 -8.16
C GLU A 180 16.01 14.46 -8.84
N GLY A 181 15.27 15.43 -8.28
CA GLY A 181 15.23 16.81 -8.81
C GLY A 181 16.53 17.59 -8.66
N ARG A 182 17.43 17.18 -7.74
CA ARG A 182 18.76 17.76 -7.59
C ARG A 182 19.72 17.31 -8.71
N GLU A 183 19.59 16.08 -9.19
CA GLU A 183 20.39 15.54 -10.28
C GLU A 183 19.97 16.12 -11.64
N GLU A 184 18.66 16.34 -11.89
CA GLU A 184 18.17 16.97 -13.13
C GLU A 184 18.65 18.44 -13.28
N THR A 185 18.83 19.17 -12.18
CA THR A 185 19.32 20.57 -12.22
C THR A 185 20.82 20.74 -12.50
N LEU A 186 21.60 19.66 -12.58
CA LEU A 186 22.98 19.76 -13.08
C LEU A 186 23.04 19.93 -14.61
N GLU A 187 21.93 19.70 -15.32
CA GLU A 187 21.90 19.72 -16.80
C GLU A 187 21.11 20.90 -17.40
N GLU A 188 20.23 21.59 -16.66
CA GLU A 188 19.45 22.71 -17.20
C GLU A 188 19.54 23.98 -16.32
N GLN A 189 20.56 24.79 -16.58
CA GLN A 189 20.55 26.21 -16.23
C GLN A 189 19.82 26.99 -17.33
N SER A 190 18.52 27.26 -17.18
CA SER A 190 17.85 28.43 -17.78
C SER A 190 16.39 28.49 -17.32
N ASP A 191 16.07 29.55 -16.58
CA ASP A 191 14.76 30.21 -16.50
C ASP A 191 13.54 29.36 -16.10
N GLN A 192 13.44 29.00 -14.80
CA GLN A 192 12.20 28.49 -14.22
C GLN A 192 11.78 29.28 -12.97
N SER A 193 10.69 30.07 -13.13
CA SER A 193 9.76 30.67 -12.16
C SER A 193 10.18 30.74 -10.67
N ASP A 194 10.19 31.96 -10.11
CA ASP A 194 10.44 32.28 -8.69
C ASP A 194 9.67 31.40 -7.69
N LEU A 195 8.47 30.94 -8.04
CA LEU A 195 7.61 30.09 -7.20
C LEU A 195 8.18 28.68 -6.97
N LEU A 196 8.77 28.06 -8.00
CA LEU A 196 9.42 26.74 -7.91
C LEU A 196 10.68 26.80 -7.06
N THR A 197 11.36 27.94 -7.04
CA THR A 197 12.55 28.19 -6.22
C THR A 197 12.22 28.28 -4.73
N VAL A 198 11.08 28.89 -4.37
CA VAL A 198 10.61 28.97 -2.98
C VAL A 198 10.23 27.58 -2.45
N ALA A 199 9.43 26.81 -3.20
CA ALA A 199 9.05 25.45 -2.82
C ALA A 199 10.29 24.54 -2.63
N ARG A 200 11.30 24.67 -3.50
CA ARG A 200 12.57 23.95 -3.37
C ARG A 200 13.36 24.34 -2.11
N LYS A 201 13.39 25.63 -1.76
CA LYS A 201 14.05 26.10 -0.52
C LYS A 201 13.33 25.56 0.72
N SER A 202 12.01 25.64 0.78
CA SER A 202 11.21 25.07 1.88
C SER A 202 11.39 23.55 1.99
N ALA A 203 11.44 22.82 0.87
CA ALA A 203 11.74 21.39 0.87
C ALA A 203 13.14 21.09 1.42
N LYS A 204 14.14 21.89 1.02
CA LYS A 204 15.52 21.76 1.51
C LYS A 204 15.63 22.02 3.01
N ASP A 205 15.00 23.07 3.51
CA ASP A 205 15.04 23.46 4.92
C ASP A 205 14.33 22.43 5.82
N MET A 206 13.24 21.82 5.33
CA MET A 206 12.62 20.69 6.00
C MET A 206 13.52 19.45 5.98
N MET A 207 14.19 19.15 4.87
CA MET A 207 15.11 18.02 4.77
C MET A 207 16.28 18.15 5.76
N SER A 208 16.86 19.33 5.91
CA SER A 208 17.87 19.59 6.95
C SER A 208 17.29 19.47 8.36
N SER A 209 16.05 19.91 8.57
CA SER A 209 15.39 19.79 9.88
C SER A 209 15.16 18.32 10.27
N ILE A 210 14.92 17.43 9.31
CA ILE A 210 14.81 15.98 9.56
C ILE A 210 16.16 15.39 9.97
N GLU A 211 17.23 15.82 9.32
CA GLU A 211 18.59 15.34 9.61
C GLU A 211 19.03 15.79 11.01
N ASP A 212 18.69 17.02 11.40
CA ASP A 212 19.10 17.61 12.69
C ASP A 212 18.20 17.20 13.87
N LYS A 213 16.88 17.09 13.67
CA LYS A 213 15.90 16.96 14.77
C LYS A 213 15.02 15.71 14.70
N GLY A 214 15.11 14.94 13.60
CA GLY A 214 14.38 13.69 13.43
C GLY A 214 12.95 13.83 12.89
N GLU A 215 12.37 12.72 12.46
CA GLU A 215 11.07 12.66 11.74
C GLU A 215 9.86 13.05 12.62
N ASP A 216 10.00 13.04 13.95
CA ASP A 216 8.88 13.24 14.87
C ASP A 216 8.52 14.72 15.05
N GLU A 217 9.45 15.66 14.85
CA GLU A 217 9.20 17.10 15.05
C GLU A 217 8.43 17.77 13.91
N ILE A 218 8.39 17.17 12.71
CA ILE A 218 7.64 17.73 11.58
C ILE A 218 6.14 17.62 11.84
N LEU A 219 5.40 18.69 11.63
CA LEU A 219 3.94 18.63 11.71
C LEU A 219 3.35 18.04 10.42
N ASP A 220 2.34 17.18 10.56
CA ASP A 220 1.70 16.51 9.41
C ASP A 220 1.17 17.54 8.39
N TRP A 221 0.63 18.68 8.84
CA TRP A 221 0.11 19.73 7.94
C TRP A 221 1.20 20.42 7.10
N GLU A 222 2.40 20.61 7.64
CA GLU A 222 3.53 21.25 6.94
C GLU A 222 4.05 20.34 5.81
N LEU A 223 4.06 19.03 6.10
CA LEU A 223 4.39 17.99 5.13
C LEU A 223 3.36 17.91 4.00
N ASP A 224 2.08 18.06 4.34
CA ASP A 224 0.95 17.95 3.42
C ASP A 224 0.86 19.16 2.49
N GLU A 225 1.11 20.36 3.03
CA GLU A 225 1.23 21.57 2.24
C GLU A 225 2.39 21.43 1.24
N LEU A 226 3.59 21.02 1.66
CA LEU A 226 4.71 20.89 0.74
C LEU A 226 4.49 19.81 -0.34
N LEU A 227 3.84 18.70 0.01
CA LEU A 227 3.48 17.66 -0.97
C LEU A 227 2.47 18.18 -2.00
N ALA A 228 1.41 18.85 -1.56
CA ALA A 228 0.41 19.44 -2.47
C ALA A 228 1.04 20.44 -3.45
N TRP A 229 2.08 21.16 -3.03
CA TRP A 229 2.79 22.11 -3.87
C TRP A 229 3.74 21.47 -4.87
N THR A 230 4.24 20.25 -4.59
CA THR A 230 5.21 19.55 -5.44
C THR A 230 4.58 18.55 -6.41
N SER A 231 3.36 18.09 -6.14
CA SER A 231 2.64 17.15 -7.00
C SER A 231 1.29 17.70 -7.44
N SER A 232 1.06 17.74 -8.76
CA SER A 232 -0.30 17.82 -9.33
C SER A 232 -1.16 16.58 -9.03
N LEU A 233 -0.58 15.56 -8.37
CA LEU A 233 -1.24 14.35 -7.90
C LEU A 233 -1.50 14.45 -6.40
N ASN A 234 -2.77 14.44 -5.99
CA ASN A 234 -3.14 14.47 -4.58
C ASN A 234 -2.88 13.09 -3.94
N PHE A 235 -1.75 12.94 -3.23
CA PHE A 235 -1.41 11.71 -2.52
C PHE A 235 -2.47 11.30 -1.50
N GLU A 236 -3.16 12.27 -0.89
CA GLU A 236 -4.19 12.01 0.11
C GLU A 236 -5.43 11.42 -0.53
N GLU A 237 -5.89 12.01 -1.64
CA GLU A 237 -6.98 11.48 -2.46
C GLU A 237 -6.67 10.05 -2.92
N TYR A 238 -5.46 9.81 -3.44
CA TYR A 238 -5.02 8.45 -3.79
C TYR A 238 -5.09 7.50 -2.58
N MET A 239 -4.61 7.94 -1.41
CA MET A 239 -4.61 7.12 -0.20
C MET A 239 -6.01 6.88 0.35
N GLU A 240 -6.94 7.83 0.20
CA GLU A 240 -8.34 7.72 0.59
C GLU A 240 -9.10 6.80 -0.34
N GLU A 241 -9.01 7.00 -1.66
CA GLU A 241 -9.56 6.09 -2.67
C GLU A 241 -9.02 4.68 -2.45
N TRP A 242 -7.71 4.55 -2.27
CA TRP A 242 -7.08 3.27 -1.98
C TRP A 242 -7.58 2.68 -0.67
N GLN A 243 -7.77 3.47 0.38
CA GLN A 243 -8.33 3.00 1.65
C GLN A 243 -9.75 2.47 1.46
N GLN A 244 -10.60 3.15 0.68
CA GLN A 244 -11.95 2.67 0.37
C GLN A 244 -11.91 1.37 -0.44
N LEU A 245 -11.04 1.30 -1.45
CA LEU A 245 -10.89 0.12 -2.32
C LEU A 245 -10.20 -1.07 -1.63
N ALA A 246 -9.35 -0.83 -0.64
CA ALA A 246 -8.58 -1.84 0.05
C ALA A 246 -9.21 -2.26 1.40
N CYS A 247 -10.50 -2.02 1.59
CA CYS A 247 -11.29 -2.48 2.73
C CYS A 247 -12.43 -3.40 2.29
N SER A 248 -12.78 -4.37 3.14
CA SER A 248 -14.07 -5.06 3.05
C SER A 248 -15.20 -4.04 3.25
N HIS A 249 -16.38 -4.34 2.71
CA HIS A 249 -17.54 -3.47 2.89
C HIS A 249 -17.89 -3.32 4.37
N THR A 250 -18.24 -2.09 4.76
CA THR A 250 -18.64 -1.78 6.12
C THR A 250 -20.06 -2.27 6.38
N SER A 251 -20.38 -2.51 7.66
CA SER A 251 -21.74 -2.81 8.11
C SER A 251 -22.67 -1.59 8.12
N GLU A 252 -22.10 -0.39 7.94
CA GLU A 252 -22.86 0.85 7.98
C GLU A 252 -23.60 1.02 6.65
N ILE A 253 -24.93 1.04 6.71
CA ILE A 253 -25.78 1.41 5.59
C ILE A 253 -25.37 2.82 5.19
N SER A 254 -24.86 3.01 3.97
CA SER A 254 -24.64 4.35 3.43
C SER A 254 -25.99 5.08 3.52
N LYS A 255 -26.10 6.04 4.42
CA LYS A 255 -27.24 6.95 4.42
C LYS A 255 -27.15 7.71 3.10
N GLY A 256 -28.07 7.40 2.19
CA GLY A 256 -28.29 8.16 0.96
C GLY A 256 -28.84 9.55 1.27
#